data_AF-A0A7D6A3J9-F1
#
_entry.id   AF-A0A7D6A3J9-F1
#
_cell.length_a   1.000
_cell.length_b   1.000
_cell.length_c   1.000
_cell.angle_alpha   90.00
_cell.angle_beta   90.00
_cell.angle_gamma   90.00
#
_symmetry.space_group_name_H-M   'P 1'
#
loop_
_entity.id
_entity.type
_entity.pdbx_description
1 polymer ?
#
loop_
_entity_poly.entity_id
_entity_poly.type
_entity_poly.pdbx_seq_one_letter_code
_entity_poly.pdbx_strand_id
1 'polypeptide(L)'
;MVEDYLQIVCSDGSVLSVYNPFLCEGISFADLKGCSLGEIREDKEANVIVLGLDKGSLRVNVHPEAWAGPEAMTLQRPGHSIMIWN
;
A
#
# COMPACT_ATOMS: atom_id res chain seq x y z
N MET A 1 -3.31 12.78 -17.12
CA MET A 1 -3.58 11.36 -16.82
C MET A 1 -4.11 11.33 -15.41
N VAL A 2 -5.22 10.65 -15.15
CA VAL A 2 -5.64 10.38 -13.77
C VAL A 2 -4.74 9.24 -13.33
N GLU A 3 -3.81 9.54 -12.43
CA GLU A 3 -3.05 8.50 -11.75
C GLU A 3 -4.01 7.90 -10.72
N ASP A 4 -4.45 6.66 -10.94
CA ASP A 4 -5.30 5.94 -10.00
C ASP A 4 -4.46 5.59 -8.76
N TYR A 5 -4.38 6.53 -7.81
CA TYR A 5 -3.74 6.31 -6.53
C TYR A 5 -4.76 5.76 -5.51
N LEU A 6 -4.30 4.90 -4.61
CA LEU A 6 -5.10 4.37 -3.52
C LEU A 6 -4.69 5.04 -2.22
N GLN A 7 -5.67 5.54 -1.47
CA GLN A 7 -5.45 6.06 -0.13
C GLN A 7 -6.28 5.27 0.87
N ILE A 8 -5.62 4.69 1.87
CA ILE A 8 -6.24 3.96 2.97
C ILE A 8 -6.12 4.83 4.22
N VAL A 9 -7.26 5.19 4.80
CA VAL A 9 -7.34 5.94 6.05
C VAL A 9 -7.71 4.97 7.17
N CYS A 10 -6.81 4.82 8.13
CA CYS A 10 -6.97 3.98 9.30
C CYS A 10 -7.75 4.72 10.40
N SER A 11 -8.39 3.96 11.29
CA SER A 11 -9.21 4.53 12.38
C SER A 11 -8.40 5.31 13.42
N ASP A 12 -7.09 5.06 13.51
CA ASP A 12 -6.14 5.79 14.37
C ASP A 12 -5.67 7.12 13.74
N GLY A 13 -6.18 7.48 12.56
CA GLY A 13 -5.77 8.66 11.80
C GLY A 13 -4.51 8.46 10.95
N SER A 14 -3.95 7.25 10.94
CA SER A 14 -2.87 6.90 10.01
C SER A 14 -3.37 6.86 8.57
N VAL A 15 -2.53 7.27 7.63
CA VAL A 15 -2.85 7.36 6.21
C VAL A 15 -1.76 6.63 5.43
N LEU A 16 -2.15 5.63 4.66
CA LEU A 16 -1.30 4.95 3.69
C LEU A 16 -1.71 5.40 2.29
N SER A 17 -0.76 5.96 1.54
CA SER A 17 -0.94 6.35 0.14
C SER A 17 -0.11 5.42 -0.75
N VAL A 18 -0.73 4.83 -1.76
CA VAL A 18 -0.11 3.93 -2.73
C VAL A 18 -0.21 4.57 -4.10
N TYR A 19 0.95 4.81 -4.72
CA TYR A 19 1.07 5.50 -6.00
C TYR A 19 1.41 4.54 -7.15
N ASN A 20 2.17 3.50 -6.85
CA ASN A 20 2.48 2.48 -7.85
C ASN A 20 1.29 1.55 -8.10
N PRO A 21 1.25 0.88 -9.27
CA PRO A 21 0.26 -0.15 -9.56
C PRO A 21 0.20 -1.20 -8.47
N PHE A 22 -1.00 -1.64 -8.14
CA PHE A 22 -1.21 -2.60 -7.08
C PHE A 22 -2.29 -3.62 -7.43
N LEU A 23 -2.29 -4.73 -6.70
CA LEU A 23 -3.24 -5.83 -6.85
C LEU A 23 -3.82 -6.20 -5.48
N CYS A 24 -5.13 -6.41 -5.42
CA CYS A 24 -5.78 -7.05 -4.29
C CYS A 24 -5.77 -8.58 -4.49
N GLU A 25 -5.20 -9.32 -3.54
CA GLU A 25 -5.24 -10.78 -3.53
C GLU A 25 -6.12 -11.29 -2.38
N GLY A 26 -7.11 -12.10 -2.72
CA GLY A 26 -8.04 -12.68 -1.74
C GLY A 26 -9.09 -11.71 -1.18
N ILE A 27 -9.07 -10.43 -1.59
CA ILE A 27 -10.04 -9.39 -1.19
C ILE A 27 -10.43 -8.51 -2.37
N SER A 28 -11.57 -7.83 -2.25
CA SER A 28 -11.94 -6.72 -3.14
C SER A 28 -11.69 -5.36 -2.47
N PHE A 29 -11.74 -4.27 -3.26
CA PHE A 29 -11.69 -2.91 -2.71
C PHE A 29 -12.79 -2.63 -1.69
N ALA A 30 -13.99 -3.20 -1.89
CA ALA A 30 -15.10 -3.02 -0.96
C ALA A 30 -14.80 -3.66 0.41
N ASP A 31 -14.03 -4.75 0.41
CA ASP A 31 -13.66 -5.48 1.62
C ASP A 31 -12.57 -4.78 2.43
N LEU A 32 -11.79 -3.88 1.82
CA LEU A 32 -10.76 -3.10 2.52
C LEU A 32 -11.34 -2.31 3.71
N LYS A 33 -12.62 -1.93 3.64
CA LYS A 33 -13.29 -1.23 4.72
C LYS A 33 -13.48 -2.15 5.92
N GLY A 34 -12.83 -1.79 7.03
CA GLY A 34 -12.88 -2.56 8.27
C GLY A 34 -11.89 -3.73 8.31
N CYS A 35 -11.00 -3.87 7.33
CA CYS A 35 -9.82 -4.71 7.46
C CYS A 35 -8.79 -4.09 8.40
N SER A 36 -7.97 -4.94 8.98
CA SER A 36 -6.83 -4.53 9.81
C SER A 36 -5.53 -4.82 9.06
N LEU A 37 -4.65 -3.83 8.98
CA LEU A 37 -3.29 -4.00 8.45
C LEU A 37 -2.42 -4.65 9.53
N GLY A 38 -2.08 -5.91 9.32
CA GLY A 38 -1.28 -6.70 10.27
C GLY A 38 0.22 -6.64 9.99
N GLU A 39 0.60 -6.63 8.70
CA GLU A 39 2.01 -6.62 8.31
C GLU A 39 2.27 -5.82 7.03
N ILE A 40 3.50 -5.31 6.92
CA ILE A 40 4.08 -4.79 5.69
C ILE A 40 5.40 -5.52 5.49
N ARG A 41 5.57 -6.20 4.37
CA ARG A 41 6.81 -6.91 4.03
C ARG A 41 7.22 -6.68 2.58
N GLU A 42 8.52 -6.65 2.34
CA GLU A 42 9.08 -6.59 0.99
C GLU A 42 9.31 -8.01 0.45
N ASP A 43 8.92 -8.23 -0.80
CA ASP A 43 9.21 -9.44 -1.57
C ASP A 43 10.10 -9.04 -2.75
N LYS A 44 11.42 -9.13 -2.54
CA LYS A 44 12.43 -8.69 -3.51
C LYS A 44 12.49 -9.56 -4.75
N GLU A 45 12.16 -10.84 -4.63
CA GLU A 45 12.15 -11.75 -5.78
C GLU A 45 10.99 -11.43 -6.72
N ALA A 46 9.82 -11.11 -6.16
CA ALA A 46 8.65 -10.71 -6.93
C ALA A 46 8.61 -9.21 -7.28
N ASN A 47 9.56 -8.39 -6.79
CA ASN A 47 9.54 -6.93 -6.89
C ASN A 47 8.21 -6.32 -6.42
N VAL A 48 7.73 -6.73 -5.25
CA VAL A 48 6.50 -6.16 -4.66
C VAL A 48 6.67 -5.84 -3.18
N ILE A 49 5.87 -4.89 -2.70
CA ILE A 49 5.60 -4.71 -1.27
C ILE A 49 4.24 -5.34 -0.98
N VAL A 50 4.18 -6.21 0.02
CA VAL A 50 2.96 -6.90 0.44
C VAL A 50 2.43 -6.26 1.72
N LEU A 51 1.19 -5.79 1.66
CA LEU A 51 0.41 -5.33 2.80
C LEU A 51 -0.51 -6.47 3.23
N GLY A 52 -0.15 -7.17 4.29
CA GLY A 52 -0.92 -8.26 4.85
C GLY A 52 -2.11 -7.74 5.66
N LEU A 53 -3.31 -8.07 5.20
CA LEU A 53 -4.57 -7.72 5.84
C LEU A 53 -5.18 -8.99 6.46
N ASP A 54 -6.04 -8.82 7.46
CA ASP A 54 -6.74 -9.93 8.12
C ASP A 54 -7.60 -10.80 7.17
N LYS A 55 -8.01 -10.25 6.02
CA LYS A 55 -8.84 -10.95 5.02
C LYS A 55 -8.13 -11.26 3.70
N GLY A 56 -6.87 -10.84 3.52
CA GLY A 56 -6.10 -11.05 2.29
C GLY A 56 -4.90 -10.12 2.20
N SER A 57 -4.52 -9.65 1.01
CA SER A 57 -3.39 -8.73 0.90
C SER A 57 -3.51 -7.74 -0.25
N LEU A 58 -2.78 -6.63 -0.11
CA LEU A 58 -2.47 -5.74 -1.22
C LEU A 58 -1.02 -5.97 -1.64
N ARG A 59 -0.76 -6.08 -2.94
CA ARG A 59 0.60 -6.16 -3.48
C ARG A 59 0.88 -4.90 -4.30
N VAL A 60 1.82 -4.10 -3.87
CA VAL A 60 2.27 -2.89 -4.56
C VAL A 60 3.48 -3.25 -5.43
N ASN A 61 3.39 -3.01 -6.73
CA ASN A 61 4.49 -3.29 -7.66
C ASN A 61 5.62 -2.26 -7.48
N VAL A 62 6.85 -2.74 -7.26
CA VAL A 62 8.05 -1.91 -7.14
C VAL A 62 9.11 -2.24 -8.20
N HIS A 63 8.72 -2.94 -9.26
CA HIS A 63 9.58 -3.14 -10.42
C HIS A 63 10.03 -1.78 -11.00
N PRO A 64 11.28 -1.64 -11.48
CA PRO A 64 11.79 -0.38 -12.03
C PRO A 64 10.95 0.26 -13.15
N GLU A 65 10.10 -0.52 -13.82
CA GLU A 65 9.19 -0.02 -14.87
C GLU A 65 7.79 0.33 -14.36
N ALA A 66 7.48 0.04 -13.09
CA ALA A 66 6.17 0.28 -12.48
C ALA A 66 6.05 1.63 -11.77
N TRP A 67 7.14 2.40 -11.72
CA TRP A 67 7.18 3.68 -11.01
C TRP A 67 6.34 4.74 -11.73
N ALA A 68 5.26 5.16 -11.07
CA ALA A 68 4.44 6.29 -11.52
C ALA A 68 5.01 7.64 -11.01
N GLY A 69 5.80 7.61 -9.93
CA GLY A 69 6.37 8.80 -9.31
C GLY A 69 7.66 8.50 -8.55
N PRO A 70 8.14 9.43 -7.71
CA PRO A 70 9.38 9.26 -6.93
C PRO A 70 9.24 8.22 -5.80
N GLU A 71 8.02 7.83 -5.46
CA GLU A 71 7.66 7.05 -4.29
C GLU A 71 6.65 5.98 -4.69
N ALA A 72 6.81 4.74 -4.20
CA ALA A 72 5.86 3.67 -4.46
C ALA A 72 4.65 3.79 -3.53
N MET A 73 4.93 4.08 -2.26
CA MET A 73 3.92 4.33 -1.23
C MET A 73 4.49 5.11 -0.04
N THR A 74 3.61 5.75 0.72
CA THR A 74 3.94 6.45 1.97
C THR A 74 2.97 6.09 3.09
N LEU A 75 3.47 5.98 4.32
CA LEU A 75 2.67 5.78 5.52
C LEU A 75 2.91 6.93 6.50
N GLN A 76 1.88 7.76 6.67
CA GLN A 76 1.83 8.84 7.64
C GLN A 76 1.09 8.36 8.88
N ARG A 77 1.71 8.47 10.05
CA ARG A 77 1.07 8.17 11.35
C ARG A 77 1.06 9.44 12.20
N PRO A 78 -0.07 9.82 12.84
CA PRO A 78 -0.12 11.01 13.67
C PRO A 78 0.97 11.00 14.75
N GLY A 79 1.78 12.06 14.81
CA GLY A 79 2.87 12.20 15.79
C GLY A 79 4.15 11.41 15.48
N HIS A 80 4.25 10.75 14.32
CA HIS A 80 5.44 10.03 13.87
C HIS A 80 5.98 10.56 12.54
N SER A 81 7.25 10.26 12.26
CA SER A 81 7.85 10.50 10.94
C SER A 81 7.12 9.71 9.85
N ILE A 82 7.02 10.32 8.67
CA ILE A 82 6.47 9.68 7.47
C ILE A 82 7.43 8.56 7.06
N MET A 83 6.88 7.37 6.82
CA MET A 83 7.61 6.24 6.23
C MET A 83 7.39 6.26 4.71
N ILE A 84 8.46 6.11 3.95
CA ILE A 84 8.47 6.23 2.49
C ILE A 84 9.14 4.98 1.91
N TRP A 85 8.54 4.41 0.87
CA TRP A 85 9.13 3.32 0.09
C TRP A 85 9.42 3.80 -1.33
N ASN A 86 10.66 3.60 -1.74
CA ASN A 86 11.28 4.06 -3.00
C ASN A 86 12.16 2.98 -3.63
#